data_AF-A0A4P6EZL6-F1
#
_entry.id   AF-A0A4P6EZL6-F1
#
_cell.length_a   1.000
_cell.length_b   1.000
_cell.length_c   1.000
_cell.angle_alpha   90.00
_cell.angle_beta   90.00
_cell.angle_gamma   90.00
#
_symmetry.space_group_name_H-M   'P 1'
#
loop_
_entity.id
_entity.type
_entity.pdbx_description
1 polymer ?
#
loop_
_entity_poly.entity_id
_entity_poly.type
_entity_poly.pdbx_seq_one_letter_code
_entity_poly.pdbx_strand_id
1 'polypeptide(L)'
;MYGEVTAALHTSMTQLLAMRRPSFFLGGANGNRPATTTPAERLAATAKILRYRKVIWDYALALAETATPIYASDGWEAPRRLLHWLQKDQPTAAALPGGRGVNTAELASVQDTRLSEAWRLAAVAAMAGRERELPNVADRIRLDGARVLMRDAADLTWALISLDARYFPLPGWQRLSTKSKWQDAYSTKAPHLVDSALSAAQLCSSWAAGVSAADAAAVDRLGYRAPTALMPVPYPFGFDGAIAAQHNLFVRLGAEFPSADSLTAVVRAQRVVSALAARAASDVGADDQATRFGRRAENYQTLLAMLMGRVAGPLGRGRSAVDDAQAAQTAMEDAVGTGERASDDQLAWLRRLFMMTDAYVAARTRQGIEQRRYFVWNEFTLSGVDLGGMKRAVRKYEPIDGRNHPNLYAAVKALAPAGESARLVDGGPQRDEFTRIVETAGELDRARRYGARPTPAMAPGIAGRDPRPILS
;
A
#
# COMPACT_ATOMS: atom_id res chain seq x y z
N MET A 1 1.92 -8.92 -11.35
CA MET A 1 2.40 -7.65 -10.75
C MET A 1 1.60 -6.52 -11.39
N TYR A 2 1.29 -5.41 -10.70
CA TYR A 2 0.49 -4.31 -11.28
C TYR A 2 0.97 -3.95 -12.70
N GLY A 3 2.28 -3.81 -12.89
CA GLY A 3 2.86 -3.56 -14.20
C GLY A 3 2.63 -4.67 -15.25
N GLU A 4 2.55 -5.94 -14.88
CA GLU A 4 2.31 -7.05 -15.83
C GLU A 4 0.87 -7.09 -16.33
N VAL A 5 -0.11 -6.92 -15.44
CA VAL A 5 -1.52 -6.91 -15.82
C VAL A 5 -1.86 -5.61 -16.53
N THR A 6 -1.35 -4.47 -16.05
CA THR A 6 -1.51 -3.18 -16.71
C THR A 6 -0.81 -3.17 -18.06
N ALA A 7 0.36 -3.80 -18.23
CA ALA A 7 1.00 -3.97 -19.54
C ALA A 7 0.19 -4.87 -20.49
N ALA A 8 -0.36 -5.98 -20.00
CA ALA A 8 -1.23 -6.85 -20.79
C ALA A 8 -2.52 -6.13 -21.23
N LEU A 9 -3.11 -5.33 -20.34
CA LEU A 9 -4.27 -4.49 -20.62
C LEU A 9 -3.92 -3.40 -21.64
N HIS A 10 -2.82 -2.67 -21.44
CA HIS A 10 -2.35 -1.62 -22.36
C HIS A 10 -2.05 -2.19 -23.74
N THR A 11 -1.41 -3.36 -23.82
CA THR A 11 -1.14 -4.06 -25.08
C THR A 11 -2.45 -4.39 -25.81
N SER A 12 -3.42 -4.97 -25.10
CA SER A 12 -4.72 -5.33 -25.68
C SER A 12 -5.51 -4.08 -26.11
N MET A 13 -5.54 -3.03 -25.30
CA MET A 13 -6.18 -1.75 -25.62
C MET A 13 -5.51 -1.05 -26.81
N THR A 14 -4.19 -1.11 -26.92
CA THR A 14 -3.45 -0.58 -28.08
C THR A 14 -3.81 -1.33 -29.35
N GLN A 15 -3.91 -2.67 -29.28
CA GLN A 15 -4.37 -3.48 -30.42
C GLN A 15 -5.80 -3.10 -30.84
N LEU A 16 -6.72 -2.93 -29.89
CA LEU A 16 -8.10 -2.48 -30.15
C LEU A 16 -8.14 -1.11 -30.84
N LEU A 17 -7.32 -0.16 -30.38
CA LEU A 17 -7.22 1.18 -30.97
C LEU A 17 -6.58 1.16 -32.36
N ALA A 18 -5.68 0.21 -32.65
CA ALA A 18 -5.11 0.02 -33.98
C ALA A 18 -6.12 -0.56 -35.00
N MET A 19 -7.10 -1.34 -34.55
CA MET A 19 -8.16 -1.89 -35.40
C MET A 19 -9.20 -0.84 -35.80
N ARG A 20 -8.92 -0.09 -36.88
CA ARG A 20 -9.74 1.05 -37.34
C ARG A 20 -11.12 0.69 -37.91
N ARG A 21 -11.29 -0.52 -38.46
CA ARG A 21 -12.54 -0.99 -39.10
C ARG A 21 -13.13 -2.19 -38.35
N PRO A 22 -13.89 -1.98 -37.26
CA PRO A 22 -14.33 -3.09 -36.41
C PRO A 22 -15.24 -4.09 -37.12
N SER A 23 -16.08 -3.64 -38.07
CA SER A 23 -16.92 -4.53 -38.88
C SER A 23 -16.11 -5.57 -39.68
N PHE A 24 -14.98 -5.16 -40.26
CA PHE A 24 -14.07 -6.05 -40.97
C PHE A 24 -13.42 -7.08 -40.02
N PHE A 25 -12.99 -6.66 -38.84
CA PHE A 25 -12.36 -7.57 -37.86
C PHE A 25 -13.36 -8.53 -37.18
N LEU A 26 -14.66 -8.31 -37.36
CA LEU A 26 -15.73 -9.26 -37.04
C LEU A 26 -16.12 -10.16 -38.22
N GLY A 27 -15.39 -10.11 -39.34
CA GLY A 27 -15.67 -10.90 -40.54
C GLY A 27 -16.73 -10.28 -41.47
N GLY A 28 -17.02 -9.00 -41.32
CA GLY A 28 -17.84 -8.26 -42.29
C GLY A 28 -17.09 -7.98 -43.60
N ALA A 29 -17.85 -7.70 -44.66
CA ALA A 29 -17.29 -7.34 -45.97
C ALA A 29 -16.43 -6.06 -45.90
N ASN A 30 -15.39 -5.99 -46.73
CA ASN A 30 -14.50 -4.82 -46.80
C ASN A 30 -13.93 -4.63 -48.20
N GLY A 31 -14.48 -3.68 -48.95
CA GLY A 31 -14.16 -3.49 -50.36
C GLY A 31 -14.47 -4.77 -51.15
N ASN A 32 -13.47 -5.33 -51.83
CA ASN A 32 -13.62 -6.55 -52.63
C ASN A 32 -13.54 -7.84 -51.80
N ARG A 33 -13.33 -7.77 -50.48
CA ARG A 33 -13.29 -8.96 -49.62
C ARG A 33 -14.72 -9.31 -49.16
N PRO A 34 -15.22 -10.54 -49.44
CA PRO A 34 -16.54 -10.97 -48.99
C PRO A 34 -16.58 -11.12 -47.47
N ALA A 35 -17.78 -11.08 -46.90
CA ALA A 35 -17.99 -11.35 -45.49
C ALA A 35 -17.67 -12.83 -45.18
N THR A 36 -16.92 -13.07 -44.11
CA THR A 36 -16.59 -14.41 -43.60
C THR A 36 -17.52 -14.85 -42.48
N THR A 37 -18.36 -13.94 -41.96
CA THR A 37 -19.35 -14.21 -40.91
C THR A 37 -20.75 -13.81 -41.34
N THR A 38 -21.75 -14.41 -40.70
CA THR A 38 -23.16 -14.01 -40.87
C THR A 38 -23.50 -12.76 -40.05
N PRO A 39 -24.56 -12.01 -40.40
CA PRO A 39 -25.03 -10.89 -39.58
C PRO A 39 -25.39 -11.29 -38.14
N ALA A 40 -25.94 -12.50 -37.95
CA ALA A 40 -26.29 -13.04 -36.64
C ALA A 40 -25.05 -13.34 -35.79
N GLU A 41 -24.02 -13.94 -36.37
CA GLU A 41 -22.72 -14.14 -35.72
C GLU A 41 -22.08 -12.81 -35.29
N ARG A 42 -22.14 -11.79 -36.16
CA ARG A 42 -21.64 -10.45 -35.82
C ARG A 42 -22.40 -9.81 -34.66
N LEU A 43 -23.73 -9.95 -34.63
CA LEU A 43 -24.55 -9.49 -33.52
C LEU A 43 -24.18 -10.20 -32.20
N ALA A 44 -23.99 -11.52 -32.25
CA ALA A 44 -23.58 -12.31 -31.09
C ALA A 44 -22.16 -11.92 -30.60
N ALA A 45 -21.23 -11.66 -31.52
CA ALA A 45 -19.89 -11.19 -31.20
C ALA A 45 -19.91 -9.78 -30.57
N THR A 46 -20.72 -8.86 -31.12
CA THR A 46 -20.96 -7.54 -30.51
C THR A 46 -21.51 -7.67 -29.10
N ALA A 47 -22.46 -8.58 -28.87
CA ALA A 47 -23.03 -8.81 -27.55
C ALA A 47 -21.98 -9.25 -26.52
N LYS A 48 -21.04 -10.14 -26.90
CA LYS A 48 -19.91 -10.50 -26.04
C LYS A 48 -19.00 -9.30 -25.76
N ILE A 49 -18.67 -8.51 -26.78
CA ILE A 49 -17.81 -7.32 -26.65
C ILE A 49 -18.41 -6.32 -25.66
N LEU A 50 -19.72 -6.07 -25.70
CA LEU A 50 -20.38 -5.16 -24.75
C LEU A 50 -20.22 -5.63 -23.28
N ARG A 51 -20.25 -6.95 -23.04
CA ARG A 51 -19.98 -7.53 -21.71
C ARG A 51 -18.52 -7.37 -21.30
N TYR A 52 -17.56 -7.64 -22.20
CA TYR A 52 -16.13 -7.43 -21.95
C TYR A 52 -15.81 -5.95 -21.67
N ARG A 53 -16.44 -5.04 -22.43
CA ARG A 53 -16.30 -3.59 -22.25
C ARG A 53 -16.71 -3.15 -20.84
N LYS A 54 -17.81 -3.69 -20.30
CA LYS A 54 -18.23 -3.39 -18.93
C LYS A 54 -17.15 -3.77 -17.92
N VAL A 55 -16.49 -4.91 -18.08
CA VAL A 55 -15.41 -5.33 -17.15
C VAL A 55 -14.28 -4.31 -17.10
N ILE A 56 -13.85 -3.84 -18.27
CA ILE A 56 -12.76 -2.86 -18.38
C ILE A 56 -13.21 -1.51 -17.79
N TRP A 57 -14.47 -1.12 -18.01
CA TRP A 57 -15.05 0.06 -17.37
C TRP A 57 -15.10 -0.06 -15.85
N ASP A 58 -15.54 -1.20 -15.33
CA ASP A 58 -15.60 -1.46 -13.88
C ASP A 58 -14.20 -1.45 -13.25
N TYR A 59 -13.17 -1.87 -13.99
CA TYR A 59 -11.79 -1.75 -13.54
C TYR A 59 -11.31 -0.29 -13.51
N ALA A 60 -11.59 0.51 -14.54
CA ALA A 60 -11.29 1.94 -14.54
C ALA A 60 -12.00 2.68 -13.38
N LEU A 61 -13.26 2.32 -13.10
CA LEU A 61 -13.98 2.81 -11.93
C LEU A 61 -13.30 2.41 -10.63
N ALA A 62 -12.93 1.13 -10.47
CA ALA A 62 -12.27 0.65 -9.26
C ALA A 62 -10.92 1.35 -9.02
N LEU A 63 -10.13 1.61 -10.07
CA LEU A 63 -8.90 2.40 -10.01
C LEU A 63 -9.17 3.81 -9.46
N ALA A 64 -10.18 4.49 -10.00
CA ALA A 64 -10.57 5.84 -9.57
C ALA A 64 -11.12 5.86 -8.13
N GLU A 65 -11.90 4.87 -7.73
CA GLU A 65 -12.40 4.72 -6.36
C GLU A 65 -11.27 4.49 -5.37
N THR A 66 -10.31 3.62 -5.73
CA THR A 66 -9.16 3.28 -4.89
C THR A 66 -8.23 4.47 -4.71
N ALA A 67 -8.00 5.25 -5.78
CA ALA A 67 -7.09 6.38 -5.74
C ALA A 67 -7.71 7.67 -5.18
N THR A 68 -9.05 7.81 -5.16
CA THR A 68 -9.72 9.00 -4.61
C THR A 68 -9.92 8.88 -3.10
N PRO A 69 -9.35 9.78 -2.28
CA PRO A 69 -9.62 9.80 -0.85
C PRO A 69 -11.07 10.21 -0.57
N ILE A 70 -11.72 9.53 0.38
CA ILE A 70 -13.13 9.74 0.78
C ILE A 70 -13.42 11.20 1.20
N TYR A 71 -12.42 11.91 1.74
CA TYR A 71 -12.57 13.27 2.28
C TYR A 71 -11.72 14.34 1.55
N ALA A 72 -11.38 14.13 0.28
CA ALA A 72 -10.56 15.09 -0.47
C ALA A 72 -11.33 16.41 -0.77
N SER A 73 -10.78 17.55 -0.35
CA SER A 73 -11.36 18.88 -0.60
C SER A 73 -10.67 19.60 -1.76
N ASP A 74 -9.40 20.00 -1.61
CA ASP A 74 -8.72 20.92 -2.53
C ASP A 74 -7.70 20.18 -3.42
N GLY A 75 -7.70 20.50 -4.72
CA GLY A 75 -6.76 19.94 -5.69
C GLY A 75 -7.10 18.52 -6.18
N TRP A 76 -8.28 17.99 -5.85
CA TRP A 76 -8.80 16.69 -6.29
C TRP A 76 -10.03 16.81 -7.21
N GLU A 77 -10.31 18.00 -7.70
CA GLU A 77 -11.50 18.32 -8.49
C GLU A 77 -11.53 17.51 -9.80
N ALA A 78 -10.39 17.37 -10.47
CA ALA A 78 -10.29 16.59 -11.71
C ALA A 78 -10.49 15.07 -11.48
N PRO A 79 -9.78 14.42 -10.53
CA PRO A 79 -10.06 13.03 -10.15
C PRO A 79 -11.50 12.77 -9.73
N ARG A 80 -12.08 13.61 -8.86
CA ARG A 80 -13.47 13.44 -8.39
C ARG A 80 -14.47 13.58 -9.52
N ARG A 81 -14.22 14.46 -10.50
CA ARG A 81 -15.03 14.58 -11.71
C ARG A 81 -14.96 13.32 -12.57
N LEU A 82 -13.76 12.75 -12.77
CA LEU A 82 -13.63 11.49 -13.50
C LEU A 82 -14.40 10.37 -12.79
N LEU A 83 -14.23 10.22 -11.48
CA LEU A 83 -14.96 9.24 -10.67
C LEU A 83 -16.48 9.41 -10.80
N HIS A 84 -16.99 10.63 -10.66
CA HIS A 84 -18.41 10.92 -10.84
C HIS A 84 -18.94 10.43 -12.19
N TRP A 85 -18.23 10.73 -13.29
CA TRP A 85 -18.66 10.32 -14.62
C TRP A 85 -18.52 8.81 -14.86
N LEU A 86 -17.48 8.17 -14.31
CA LEU A 86 -17.34 6.71 -14.35
C LEU A 86 -18.48 5.99 -13.65
N GLN A 87 -18.96 6.52 -12.52
CA GLN A 87 -20.12 6.00 -11.79
C GLN A 87 -21.43 6.26 -12.55
N LYS A 88 -21.60 7.48 -13.06
CA LYS A 88 -22.80 7.92 -13.75
C LYS A 88 -23.06 7.17 -15.07
N ASP A 89 -22.01 6.99 -15.87
CA ASP A 89 -22.10 6.34 -17.19
C ASP A 89 -21.81 4.82 -17.09
N GLN A 90 -21.75 4.26 -15.89
CA GLN A 90 -21.48 2.83 -15.67
C GLN A 90 -22.56 1.94 -16.30
N PRO A 91 -22.20 1.01 -17.20
CA PRO A 91 -23.17 0.04 -17.71
C PRO A 91 -23.64 -0.90 -16.62
N THR A 92 -24.96 -1.06 -16.47
CA THR A 92 -25.56 -2.05 -15.57
C THR A 92 -25.63 -3.42 -16.25
N ALA A 93 -25.48 -4.50 -15.48
CA ALA A 93 -25.55 -5.85 -16.03
C ALA A 93 -26.90 -6.16 -16.70
N ALA A 94 -27.99 -5.62 -16.14
CA ALA A 94 -29.34 -5.79 -16.68
C ALA A 94 -29.54 -5.11 -18.05
N ALA A 95 -28.81 -4.02 -18.33
CA ALA A 95 -28.89 -3.31 -19.61
C ALA A 95 -28.07 -3.99 -20.73
N LEU A 96 -27.17 -4.91 -20.38
CA LEU A 96 -26.33 -5.61 -21.35
C LEU A 96 -27.10 -6.72 -22.08
N PRO A 97 -26.65 -7.12 -23.29
CA PRO A 97 -27.28 -8.20 -24.04
C PRO A 97 -27.39 -9.50 -23.23
N GLY A 98 -28.62 -10.02 -23.13
CA GLY A 98 -28.96 -11.18 -22.31
C GLY A 98 -29.23 -10.87 -20.84
N GLY A 99 -29.30 -9.59 -20.45
CA GLY A 99 -29.63 -9.16 -19.08
C GLY A 99 -28.58 -9.56 -18.04
N ARG A 100 -27.34 -9.80 -18.46
CA ARG A 100 -26.26 -10.30 -17.60
C ARG A 100 -24.90 -9.73 -17.95
N GLY A 101 -24.01 -9.77 -16.94
CA GLY A 101 -22.57 -9.56 -17.12
C GLY A 101 -21.88 -10.73 -17.81
N VAL A 102 -20.57 -10.57 -18.01
CA VAL A 102 -19.71 -11.65 -18.48
C VAL A 102 -19.67 -12.78 -17.46
N ASN A 103 -19.53 -14.02 -17.91
CA ASN A 103 -19.32 -15.17 -17.02
C ASN A 103 -17.89 -15.74 -17.17
N THR A 104 -17.48 -16.60 -16.24
CA THR A 104 -16.13 -17.19 -16.22
C THR A 104 -15.84 -18.05 -17.45
N ALA A 105 -16.83 -18.78 -17.97
CA ALA A 105 -16.67 -19.60 -19.17
C ALA A 105 -16.40 -18.75 -20.44
N GLU A 106 -17.06 -17.61 -20.58
CA GLU A 106 -16.81 -16.64 -21.66
C GLU A 106 -15.39 -16.07 -21.59
N LEU A 107 -14.89 -15.79 -20.38
CA LEU A 107 -13.54 -15.28 -20.20
C LEU A 107 -12.46 -16.37 -20.36
N ALA A 108 -12.77 -17.63 -20.07
CA ALA A 108 -11.84 -18.74 -20.24
C ALA A 108 -11.73 -19.24 -21.69
N SER A 109 -12.77 -19.02 -22.51
CA SER A 109 -12.82 -19.51 -23.90
C SER A 109 -12.14 -18.56 -24.87
N VAL A 110 -11.29 -19.10 -25.75
CA VAL A 110 -10.72 -18.36 -26.89
C VAL A 110 -11.85 -17.96 -27.84
N GLN A 111 -11.80 -16.73 -28.37
CA GLN A 111 -12.83 -16.22 -29.28
C GLN A 111 -12.45 -16.40 -30.76
N ASP A 112 -13.47 -16.60 -31.59
CA ASP A 112 -13.30 -16.93 -33.02
C ASP A 112 -12.77 -15.76 -33.87
N THR A 113 -12.97 -14.52 -33.40
CA THR A 113 -12.51 -13.33 -34.12
C THR A 113 -11.41 -12.61 -33.35
N ARG A 114 -10.45 -12.04 -34.09
CA ARG A 114 -9.36 -11.24 -33.50
C ARG A 114 -9.88 -10.07 -32.67
N LEU A 115 -10.98 -9.45 -33.10
CA LEU A 115 -11.59 -8.35 -32.36
C LEU A 115 -12.14 -8.82 -31.01
N SER A 116 -12.96 -9.87 -31.02
CA SER A 116 -13.54 -10.42 -29.80
C SER A 116 -12.48 -10.96 -28.85
N GLU A 117 -11.40 -11.55 -29.38
CA GLU A 117 -10.29 -12.06 -28.58
C GLU A 117 -9.50 -10.93 -27.92
N ALA A 118 -9.20 -9.84 -28.63
CA ALA A 118 -8.53 -8.69 -28.04
C ALA A 118 -9.37 -8.04 -26.92
N TRP A 119 -10.69 -7.96 -27.08
CA TRP A 119 -11.60 -7.52 -26.01
C TRP A 119 -11.64 -8.49 -24.84
N ARG A 120 -11.64 -9.80 -25.09
CA ARG A 120 -11.60 -10.82 -24.03
C ARG A 120 -10.30 -10.71 -23.23
N LEU A 121 -9.15 -10.63 -23.89
CA LEU A 121 -7.84 -10.50 -23.24
C LEU A 121 -7.76 -9.22 -22.39
N ALA A 122 -8.26 -8.09 -22.91
CA ALA A 122 -8.38 -6.86 -22.13
C ALA A 122 -9.29 -7.04 -20.91
N ALA A 123 -10.43 -7.70 -21.04
CA ALA A 123 -11.33 -7.96 -19.92
C ALA A 123 -10.73 -8.92 -18.88
N VAL A 124 -10.00 -9.97 -19.31
CA VAL A 124 -9.28 -10.87 -18.41
C VAL A 124 -8.21 -10.13 -17.63
N ALA A 125 -7.42 -9.29 -18.29
CA ALA A 125 -6.43 -8.45 -17.63
C ALA A 125 -7.10 -7.50 -16.64
N ALA A 126 -8.16 -6.80 -17.04
CA ALA A 126 -8.91 -5.90 -16.17
C ALA A 126 -9.50 -6.62 -14.93
N MET A 127 -10.06 -7.82 -15.08
CA MET A 127 -10.52 -8.60 -13.92
C MET A 127 -9.36 -9.03 -13.01
N ALA A 128 -8.26 -9.52 -13.58
CA ALA A 128 -7.09 -9.91 -12.81
C ALA A 128 -6.54 -8.73 -12.00
N GLY A 129 -6.45 -7.56 -12.63
CA GLY A 129 -6.00 -6.32 -11.98
C GLY A 129 -6.94 -5.91 -10.86
N ARG A 130 -8.25 -5.96 -11.10
CA ARG A 130 -9.27 -5.61 -10.10
C ARG A 130 -9.27 -6.54 -8.89
N GLU A 131 -9.25 -7.85 -9.11
CA GLU A 131 -9.46 -8.84 -8.04
C GLU A 131 -8.17 -9.18 -7.29
N ARG A 132 -7.01 -9.13 -7.98
CA ARG A 132 -5.75 -9.61 -7.39
C ARG A 132 -4.79 -8.49 -7.05
N GLU A 133 -4.80 -7.38 -7.78
CA GLU A 133 -3.73 -6.38 -7.67
C GLU A 133 -4.18 -5.13 -6.94
N LEU A 134 -5.36 -4.63 -7.31
CA LEU A 134 -5.90 -3.41 -6.75
C LEU A 134 -6.11 -3.46 -5.22
N PRO A 135 -6.60 -4.55 -4.59
CA PRO A 135 -6.70 -4.63 -3.13
C PRO A 135 -5.36 -4.49 -2.42
N ASN A 136 -4.27 -4.95 -3.05
CA ASN A 136 -2.93 -4.87 -2.48
C ASN A 136 -2.31 -3.47 -2.60
N VAL A 137 -2.75 -2.69 -3.60
CA VAL A 137 -2.30 -1.30 -3.82
C VAL A 137 -3.11 -0.32 -2.96
N ALA A 138 -4.41 -0.60 -2.74
CA ALA A 138 -5.34 0.25 -2.02
C ALA A 138 -4.87 0.65 -0.62
N ASP A 139 -4.32 -0.30 0.15
CA ASP A 139 -3.92 -0.06 1.54
C ASP A 139 -2.65 0.80 1.69
N ARG A 140 -1.90 1.00 0.61
CA ARG A 140 -0.55 1.59 0.64
C ARG A 140 -0.37 2.77 -0.29
N ILE A 141 -1.46 3.23 -0.92
CA ILE A 141 -1.40 4.23 -1.96
C ILE A 141 -1.00 5.61 -1.39
N ARG A 142 0.10 6.16 -1.92
CA ARG A 142 0.53 7.55 -1.68
C ARG A 142 0.03 8.44 -2.83
N LEU A 143 0.14 9.75 -2.69
CA LEU A 143 -0.31 10.71 -3.70
C LEU A 143 0.23 10.40 -5.11
N ASP A 144 1.53 10.09 -5.24
CA ASP A 144 2.12 9.79 -6.55
C ASP A 144 1.60 8.47 -7.13
N GLY A 145 1.36 7.47 -6.26
CA GLY A 145 0.70 6.23 -6.67
C GLY A 145 -0.75 6.46 -7.10
N ALA A 146 -1.46 7.35 -6.40
CA ALA A 146 -2.82 7.74 -6.76
C ALA A 146 -2.86 8.48 -8.11
N ARG A 147 -1.85 9.30 -8.42
CA ARG A 147 -1.71 9.94 -9.75
C ARG A 147 -1.51 8.92 -10.86
N VAL A 148 -0.73 7.86 -10.62
CA VAL A 148 -0.56 6.76 -11.60
C VAL A 148 -1.89 6.05 -11.85
N LEU A 149 -2.57 5.58 -10.79
CA LEU A 149 -3.86 4.90 -10.96
C LEU A 149 -4.92 5.79 -11.62
N MET A 150 -4.93 7.08 -11.28
CA MET A 150 -5.83 8.06 -11.90
C MET A 150 -5.53 8.30 -13.37
N ARG A 151 -4.25 8.32 -13.74
CA ARG A 151 -3.84 8.39 -15.14
C ARG A 151 -4.29 7.16 -15.91
N ASP A 152 -4.09 5.97 -15.36
CA ASP A 152 -4.53 4.71 -15.98
C ASP A 152 -6.06 4.68 -16.14
N ALA A 153 -6.81 5.09 -15.10
CA ALA A 153 -8.26 5.23 -15.18
C ALA A 153 -8.68 6.22 -16.27
N ALA A 154 -8.00 7.37 -16.38
CA ALA A 154 -8.26 8.37 -17.41
C ALA A 154 -7.96 7.84 -18.82
N ASP A 155 -6.81 7.20 -19.02
CA ASP A 155 -6.38 6.67 -20.32
C ASP A 155 -7.30 5.53 -20.78
N LEU A 156 -7.72 4.64 -19.87
CA LEU A 156 -8.73 3.62 -20.14
C LEU A 156 -10.08 4.23 -20.51
N THR A 157 -10.54 5.24 -19.77
CA THR A 157 -11.80 5.94 -20.04
C THR A 157 -11.78 6.58 -21.43
N TRP A 158 -10.69 7.28 -21.76
CA TRP A 158 -10.49 7.89 -23.08
C TRP A 158 -10.49 6.84 -24.20
N ALA A 159 -9.79 5.73 -24.01
CA ALA A 159 -9.72 4.65 -24.98
C ALA A 159 -11.10 4.00 -25.20
N LEU A 160 -11.85 3.73 -24.13
CA LEU A 160 -13.18 3.14 -24.21
C LEU A 160 -14.17 4.05 -24.94
N ILE A 161 -14.17 5.35 -24.67
CA ILE A 161 -15.04 6.32 -25.36
C ILE A 161 -14.66 6.46 -26.85
N SER A 162 -13.35 6.46 -27.14
CA SER A 162 -12.86 6.49 -28.53
C SER A 162 -13.27 5.25 -29.31
N LEU A 163 -13.22 4.07 -28.68
CA LEU A 163 -13.69 2.82 -29.27
C LEU A 163 -15.23 2.82 -29.39
N ASP A 164 -15.96 3.34 -28.41
CA ASP A 164 -17.43 3.42 -28.43
C ASP A 164 -17.95 4.18 -29.66
N ALA A 165 -17.34 5.33 -29.97
CA ALA A 165 -17.68 6.10 -31.16
C ALA A 165 -17.37 5.34 -32.46
N ARG A 166 -16.25 4.61 -32.50
CA ARG A 166 -15.83 3.83 -33.67
C ARG A 166 -16.71 2.60 -33.90
N TYR A 167 -17.22 2.00 -32.83
CA TYR A 167 -17.98 0.75 -32.87
C TYR A 167 -19.48 0.98 -32.99
N PHE A 168 -19.93 2.24 -32.92
CA PHE A 168 -21.32 2.64 -33.14
C PHE A 168 -22.00 2.00 -34.36
N PRO A 169 -21.34 1.82 -35.53
CA PRO A 169 -21.98 1.18 -36.69
C PRO A 169 -22.18 -0.33 -36.56
N LEU A 170 -21.70 -0.97 -35.49
CA LEU A 170 -21.85 -2.42 -35.30
C LEU A 170 -23.30 -2.77 -34.92
N PRO A 171 -23.81 -3.91 -35.41
CA PRO A 171 -25.16 -4.35 -35.08
C PRO A 171 -25.30 -4.61 -33.58
N GLY A 172 -26.34 -4.03 -32.97
CA GLY A 172 -26.63 -4.18 -31.54
C GLY A 172 -25.69 -3.41 -30.61
N TRP A 173 -24.85 -2.49 -31.11
CA TRP A 173 -23.95 -1.71 -30.27
C TRP A 173 -24.73 -0.76 -29.35
N GLN A 174 -24.46 -0.85 -28.05
CA GLN A 174 -25.02 0.03 -27.03
C GLN A 174 -23.96 1.06 -26.63
N ARG A 175 -24.23 2.35 -26.78
CA ARG A 175 -23.28 3.42 -26.42
C ARG A 175 -23.12 3.57 -24.91
N LEU A 176 -21.95 4.00 -24.46
CA LEU A 176 -21.67 4.23 -23.04
C LEU A 176 -22.33 5.51 -22.50
N SER A 177 -22.51 6.54 -23.34
CA SER A 177 -23.08 7.83 -22.92
C SER A 177 -24.01 8.41 -23.98
N THR A 178 -25.16 8.93 -23.55
CA THR A 178 -26.15 9.64 -24.38
C THR A 178 -25.66 11.02 -24.85
N LYS A 179 -24.72 11.65 -24.14
CA LYS A 179 -24.12 12.95 -24.48
C LYS A 179 -22.79 12.84 -25.25
N SER A 180 -22.50 11.69 -25.85
CA SER A 180 -21.33 11.52 -26.71
C SER A 180 -21.53 12.20 -28.09
N LYS A 181 -21.79 13.51 -28.07
CA LYS A 181 -21.50 14.36 -29.21
C LYS A 181 -19.99 14.56 -29.23
N TRP A 182 -19.32 13.79 -30.08
CA TRP A 182 -17.93 14.05 -30.48
C TRP A 182 -17.67 15.53 -30.89
N GLN A 183 -18.73 16.27 -31.22
CA GLN A 183 -18.72 17.70 -31.55
C GLN A 183 -18.37 18.62 -30.37
N ASP A 184 -18.59 18.22 -29.10
CA ASP A 184 -18.28 19.09 -27.96
C ASP A 184 -16.79 19.06 -27.58
N ALA A 185 -16.03 18.06 -28.05
CA ALA A 185 -14.58 17.96 -27.83
C ALA A 185 -13.77 19.03 -28.61
N TYR A 186 -14.39 19.74 -29.55
CA TYR A 186 -13.76 20.77 -30.39
C TYR A 186 -14.49 22.13 -30.34
N SER A 187 -15.42 22.32 -29.40
CA SER A 187 -16.10 23.61 -29.26
C SER A 187 -15.14 24.68 -28.72
N THR A 188 -14.82 25.68 -29.55
CA THR A 188 -13.94 26.81 -29.24
C THR A 188 -14.63 27.92 -28.42
N LYS A 189 -15.86 27.72 -27.95
CA LYS A 189 -16.63 28.72 -27.20
C LYS A 189 -16.48 28.55 -25.70
N ALA A 190 -15.57 29.32 -25.10
CA ALA A 190 -15.37 29.59 -23.66
C ALA A 190 -15.28 28.34 -22.71
N PRO A 191 -14.54 28.40 -21.58
CA PRO A 191 -14.33 27.26 -20.71
C PRO A 191 -15.59 26.98 -19.87
N HIS A 192 -16.66 26.50 -20.49
CA HIS A 192 -17.80 25.96 -19.78
C HIS A 192 -17.42 24.59 -19.22
N LEU A 193 -17.92 24.30 -18.02
CA LEU A 193 -17.61 23.13 -17.22
C LEU A 193 -17.69 21.83 -18.04
N VAL A 194 -16.78 20.92 -17.71
CA VAL A 194 -16.67 19.55 -18.26
C VAL A 194 -17.99 18.78 -18.14
N ASP A 195 -18.66 18.59 -19.28
CA ASP A 195 -20.00 17.99 -19.39
C ASP A 195 -20.02 16.50 -19.81
N SER A 196 -18.87 15.82 -19.81
CA SER A 196 -18.76 14.42 -20.23
C SER A 196 -17.63 13.65 -19.55
N ALA A 197 -17.71 12.31 -19.58
CA ALA A 197 -16.63 11.42 -19.14
C ALA A 197 -15.31 11.64 -19.90
N LEU A 198 -15.37 12.02 -21.18
CA LEU A 198 -14.18 12.26 -22.01
C LEU A 198 -13.38 13.48 -21.53
N SER A 199 -14.06 14.60 -21.33
CA SER A 199 -13.42 15.82 -20.84
C SER A 199 -12.96 15.67 -19.38
N ALA A 200 -13.65 14.85 -18.57
CA ALA A 200 -13.21 14.51 -17.23
C ALA A 200 -11.92 13.67 -17.25
N ALA A 201 -11.82 12.69 -18.15
CA ALA A 201 -10.60 11.92 -18.36
C ALA A 201 -9.44 12.82 -18.81
N GLN A 202 -9.64 13.76 -19.73
CA GLN A 202 -8.60 14.70 -20.16
C GLN A 202 -8.09 15.58 -19.02
N LEU A 203 -8.99 16.14 -18.20
CA LEU A 203 -8.60 16.92 -17.02
C LEU A 203 -7.89 16.07 -15.96
N CYS A 204 -8.31 14.82 -15.77
CA CYS A 204 -7.67 13.94 -14.80
C CYS A 204 -6.28 13.50 -15.28
N SER A 205 -6.12 13.25 -16.57
CA SER A 205 -4.82 12.96 -17.19
C SER A 205 -3.86 14.16 -17.07
N SER A 206 -4.35 15.39 -17.28
CA SER A 206 -3.53 16.61 -17.06
C SER A 206 -3.23 16.87 -15.59
N TRP A 207 -4.15 16.55 -14.67
CA TRP A 207 -3.91 16.59 -13.23
C TRP A 207 -2.83 15.60 -12.78
N ALA A 208 -2.78 14.43 -13.42
CA ALA A 208 -1.74 13.43 -13.21
C ALA A 208 -0.42 13.77 -13.93
N ALA A 209 -0.33 14.90 -14.64
CA ALA A 209 0.91 15.35 -15.25
C ALA A 209 1.96 15.65 -14.16
N GLY A 210 3.19 15.18 -14.36
CA GLY A 210 4.29 15.30 -13.38
C GLY A 210 4.66 13.99 -12.66
N VAL A 211 3.98 12.88 -12.95
CA VAL A 211 4.44 11.54 -12.55
C VAL A 211 5.75 11.21 -13.29
N SER A 212 6.83 10.96 -12.55
CA SER A 212 8.10 10.56 -13.16
C SER A 212 8.06 9.09 -13.59
N ALA A 213 8.94 8.70 -14.52
CA ALA A 213 9.10 7.30 -14.90
C ALA A 213 9.49 6.40 -13.71
N ALA A 214 10.17 6.96 -12.71
CA ALA A 214 10.53 6.25 -11.48
C ALA A 214 9.31 5.99 -10.59
N ASP A 215 8.35 6.91 -10.53
CA ASP A 215 7.11 6.78 -9.75
C ASP A 215 6.16 5.76 -10.39
N ALA A 216 6.01 5.80 -11.72
CA ALA A 216 5.29 4.78 -12.48
C ALA A 216 5.91 3.40 -12.25
N ALA A 217 7.23 3.28 -12.41
CA ALA A 217 7.94 2.03 -12.18
C ALA A 217 7.90 1.55 -10.72
N ALA A 218 7.67 2.44 -9.74
CA ALA A 218 7.48 2.06 -8.35
C ALA A 218 6.10 1.43 -8.13
N VAL A 219 5.04 2.01 -8.71
CA VAL A 219 3.68 1.42 -8.69
C VAL A 219 3.67 0.07 -9.41
N ASP A 220 4.34 -0.04 -10.55
CA ASP A 220 4.48 -1.29 -11.29
C ASP A 220 5.20 -2.38 -10.48
N ARG A 221 6.26 -1.99 -9.74
CA ARG A 221 7.02 -2.84 -8.80
C ARG A 221 6.29 -3.14 -7.49
N LEU A 222 5.13 -2.54 -7.25
CA LEU A 222 4.30 -2.73 -6.05
C LEU A 222 3.14 -3.73 -6.25
N GLY A 223 3.07 -4.44 -7.39
CA GLY A 223 2.31 -5.68 -7.48
C GLY A 223 2.63 -6.64 -6.32
N TYR A 224 1.64 -7.44 -5.88
CA TYR A 224 1.64 -8.26 -4.66
C TYR A 224 3.04 -8.53 -4.06
N ARG A 225 3.38 -7.74 -3.04
CA ARG A 225 4.40 -8.10 -2.07
C ARG A 225 3.65 -8.68 -0.89
N ALA A 226 3.86 -9.97 -0.62
CA ALA A 226 3.41 -10.58 0.62
C ALA A 226 3.76 -9.61 1.77
N PRO A 227 2.79 -9.23 2.64
CA PRO A 227 3.08 -8.36 3.76
C PRO A 227 4.29 -8.91 4.50
N THR A 228 5.25 -8.05 4.85
CA THR A 228 6.41 -8.44 5.65
C THR A 228 5.89 -9.23 6.84
N ALA A 229 6.20 -10.53 6.87
CA ALA A 229 5.61 -11.43 7.85
C ALA A 229 5.98 -10.93 9.24
N LEU A 230 4.98 -10.85 10.11
CA LEU A 230 5.22 -10.55 11.51
C LEU A 230 5.98 -11.72 12.13
N MET A 231 6.94 -11.41 12.98
CA MET A 231 7.58 -12.38 13.86
C MET A 231 6.53 -12.98 14.80
N PRO A 232 6.62 -14.29 15.10
CA PRO A 232 5.66 -14.96 15.96
C PRO A 232 5.69 -14.37 17.38
N VAL A 233 4.50 -14.27 17.97
CA VAL A 233 4.26 -13.86 19.35
C VAL A 233 3.87 -15.13 20.14
N PRO A 234 4.33 -15.36 21.39
CA PRO A 234 5.14 -14.47 22.23
C PRO A 234 6.58 -14.31 21.73
N TYR A 235 7.13 -13.10 21.91
CA TYR A 235 8.52 -12.81 21.58
C TYR A 235 9.49 -13.61 22.48
N PRO A 236 10.69 -13.95 22.00
CA PRO A 236 11.77 -14.45 22.84
C PRO A 236 12.09 -13.50 24.01
N PHE A 237 12.82 -13.97 25.03
CA PHE A 237 13.37 -13.08 26.05
C PHE A 237 14.65 -12.38 25.56
N GLY A 238 15.10 -11.38 26.32
CA GLY A 238 16.40 -10.75 26.10
C GLY A 238 16.44 -9.81 24.89
N PHE A 239 17.65 -9.56 24.37
CA PHE A 239 17.85 -8.68 23.22
C PHE A 239 17.19 -9.21 21.94
N ASP A 240 17.11 -10.53 21.75
CA ASP A 240 16.46 -11.13 20.58
C ASP A 240 14.94 -10.88 20.59
N GLY A 241 14.33 -10.93 21.78
CA GLY A 241 12.95 -10.53 22.01
C GLY A 241 12.69 -9.08 21.64
N ALA A 242 13.57 -8.19 22.10
CA ALA A 242 13.50 -6.77 21.79
C ALA A 242 13.62 -6.52 20.29
N ILE A 243 14.54 -7.18 19.61
CA ILE A 243 14.76 -7.05 18.16
C ILE A 243 13.54 -7.56 17.38
N ALA A 244 12.97 -8.71 17.76
CA ALA A 244 11.76 -9.25 17.12
C ALA A 244 10.54 -8.32 17.28
N ALA A 245 10.36 -7.76 18.48
CA ALA A 245 9.31 -6.79 18.75
C ALA A 245 9.52 -5.47 18.00
N GLN A 246 10.76 -4.96 17.91
CA GLN A 246 11.10 -3.79 17.09
C GLN A 246 10.84 -4.02 15.60
N HIS A 247 11.13 -5.22 15.09
CA HIS A 247 10.78 -5.59 13.73
C HIS A 247 9.27 -5.51 13.47
N ASN A 248 8.45 -6.10 14.37
CA ASN A 248 7.00 -6.05 14.22
C ASN A 248 6.44 -4.63 14.34
N LEU A 249 6.98 -3.82 15.27
CA LEU A 249 6.66 -2.39 15.36
C LEU A 249 6.92 -1.68 14.02
N PHE A 250 8.11 -1.88 13.45
CA PHE A 250 8.48 -1.31 12.16
C PHE A 250 7.47 -1.70 11.07
N VAL A 251 7.13 -2.99 10.96
CA VAL A 251 6.16 -3.50 9.98
C VAL A 251 4.80 -2.84 10.18
N ARG A 252 4.32 -2.73 11.42
CA ARG A 252 3.01 -2.12 11.74
C ARG A 252 2.97 -0.63 11.50
N LEU A 253 4.03 0.12 11.81
CA LEU A 253 4.13 1.53 11.45
C LEU A 253 4.13 1.74 9.93
N GLY A 254 4.62 0.76 9.18
CA GLY A 254 4.55 0.72 7.72
C GLY A 254 3.15 0.46 7.17
N ALA A 255 2.37 -0.40 7.83
CA ALA A 255 1.02 -0.79 7.39
C ALA A 255 -0.09 0.14 7.89
N GLU A 256 0.01 0.65 9.11
CA GLU A 256 -1.07 1.37 9.79
C GLU A 256 -0.74 2.85 10.00
N PHE A 257 -1.78 3.68 10.14
CA PHE A 257 -1.63 5.09 10.53
C PHE A 257 -2.00 5.26 12.02
N PRO A 258 -1.04 5.53 12.92
CA PRO A 258 -1.30 5.62 14.35
C PRO A 258 -2.11 6.86 14.73
N SER A 259 -3.00 6.74 15.71
CA SER A 259 -3.60 7.91 16.37
C SER A 259 -2.52 8.73 17.09
N ALA A 260 -2.80 9.99 17.42
CA ALA A 260 -1.82 10.84 18.12
C ALA A 260 -1.37 10.23 19.45
N ASP A 261 -2.30 9.63 20.19
CA ASP A 261 -2.01 8.95 21.46
C ASP A 261 -1.16 7.69 21.24
N SER A 262 -1.48 6.90 20.21
CA SER A 262 -0.70 5.70 19.87
C SER A 262 0.72 6.06 19.46
N LEU A 263 0.88 7.11 18.64
CA LEU A 263 2.19 7.61 18.23
C LEU A 263 2.99 8.14 19.42
N THR A 264 2.33 8.86 20.33
CA THR A 264 2.96 9.36 21.58
C THR A 264 3.43 8.21 22.45
N ALA A 265 2.65 7.14 22.57
CA ALA A 265 3.02 5.94 23.30
C ALA A 265 4.21 5.20 22.66
N VAL A 266 4.21 5.06 21.32
CA VAL A 266 5.36 4.49 20.58
C VAL A 266 6.61 5.34 20.80
N VAL A 267 6.53 6.66 20.65
CA VAL A 267 7.64 7.60 20.88
C VAL A 267 8.19 7.48 22.31
N ARG A 268 7.31 7.33 23.30
CA ARG A 268 7.71 7.10 24.70
C ARG A 268 8.49 5.80 24.87
N ALA A 269 8.00 4.68 24.32
CA ALA A 269 8.68 3.40 24.40
C ALA A 269 10.04 3.43 23.68
N GLN A 270 10.09 4.03 22.48
CA GLN A 270 11.32 4.15 21.69
C GLN A 270 12.40 4.99 22.38
N ARG A 271 12.01 6.04 23.13
CA ARG A 271 12.95 6.76 23.99
C ARG A 271 13.64 5.84 25.00
N VAL A 272 12.86 5.04 25.71
CA VAL A 272 13.36 4.13 26.75
C VAL A 272 14.23 3.04 26.12
N VAL A 273 13.75 2.40 25.07
CA VAL A 273 14.52 1.37 24.34
C VAL A 273 15.85 1.92 23.82
N SER A 274 15.89 3.14 23.30
CA SER A 274 17.14 3.78 22.84
C SER A 274 18.12 3.99 24.00
N ALA A 275 17.65 4.46 25.15
CA ALA A 275 18.50 4.67 26.32
C ALA A 275 19.06 3.34 26.86
N LEU A 276 18.24 2.29 26.87
CA LEU A 276 18.67 0.94 27.27
C LEU A 276 19.68 0.36 26.28
N ALA A 277 19.49 0.55 24.97
CA ALA A 277 20.46 0.14 23.96
C ALA A 277 21.78 0.90 24.10
N ALA A 278 21.75 2.19 24.43
CA ALA A 278 22.96 2.98 24.68
C ALA A 278 23.76 2.44 25.87
N ARG A 279 23.06 2.08 26.95
CA ARG A 279 23.66 1.43 28.12
C ARG A 279 24.27 0.08 27.76
N ALA A 280 23.50 -0.79 27.09
CA ALA A 280 23.98 -2.10 26.65
C ALA A 280 25.21 -2.02 25.75
N ALA A 281 25.27 -1.04 24.84
CA ALA A 281 26.43 -0.79 23.99
C ALA A 281 27.65 -0.30 24.80
N SER A 282 27.43 0.53 25.82
CA SER A 282 28.51 1.00 26.71
C SER A 282 29.09 -0.16 27.53
N ASP A 283 28.24 -1.06 28.02
CA ASP A 283 28.64 -2.21 28.84
C ASP A 283 29.55 -3.20 28.10
N VAL A 284 29.50 -3.20 26.76
CA VAL A 284 30.36 -4.04 25.89
C VAL A 284 31.47 -3.27 25.17
N GLY A 285 31.64 -1.97 25.47
CA GLY A 285 32.71 -1.13 24.90
C GLY A 285 32.46 -0.66 23.46
N ALA A 286 31.21 -0.66 22.99
CA ALA A 286 30.82 -0.19 21.66
C ALA A 286 30.48 1.31 21.65
N ASP A 287 31.47 2.16 21.93
CA ASP A 287 31.29 3.61 22.22
C ASP A 287 30.58 4.41 21.10
N ASP A 288 30.83 4.09 19.81
CA ASP A 288 30.13 4.72 18.68
C ASP A 288 28.63 4.39 18.70
N GLN A 289 28.27 3.13 18.98
CA GLN A 289 26.86 2.72 19.07
C GLN A 289 26.19 3.32 20.31
N ALA A 290 26.88 3.33 21.44
CA ALA A 290 26.40 3.97 22.68
C ALA A 290 26.07 5.45 22.45
N THR A 291 26.96 6.19 21.79
CA THR A 291 26.76 7.61 21.46
C THR A 291 25.57 7.81 20.53
N ARG A 292 25.43 6.98 19.49
CA ARG A 292 24.30 7.08 18.54
C ARG A 292 22.97 6.77 19.20
N PHE A 293 22.89 5.72 20.01
CA PHE A 293 21.68 5.36 20.74
C PHE A 293 21.31 6.40 21.80
N GLY A 294 22.31 7.00 22.47
CA GLY A 294 22.11 8.13 23.38
C GLY A 294 21.49 9.33 22.68
N ARG A 295 22.06 9.76 21.55
CA ARG A 295 21.50 10.85 20.72
C ARG A 295 20.09 10.54 20.23
N ARG A 296 19.82 9.28 19.84
CA ARG A 296 18.48 8.84 19.45
C ARG A 296 17.49 9.01 20.62
N ALA A 297 17.87 8.59 21.83
CA ALA A 297 17.02 8.73 23.02
C ALA A 297 16.69 10.21 23.30
N GLU A 298 17.66 11.11 23.16
CA GLU A 298 17.47 12.55 23.30
C GLU A 298 16.50 13.11 22.26
N ASN A 299 16.67 12.74 20.98
CA ASN A 299 15.77 13.17 19.91
C ASN A 299 14.32 12.71 20.17
N TYR A 300 14.13 11.47 20.63
CA TYR A 300 12.81 10.97 21.03
C TYR A 300 12.26 11.67 22.27
N GLN A 301 13.11 12.05 23.22
CA GLN A 301 12.69 12.86 24.37
C GLN A 301 12.20 14.25 23.94
N THR A 302 12.90 14.91 23.02
CA THR A 302 12.46 16.18 22.44
C THR A 302 11.14 16.02 21.71
N LEU A 303 11.00 15.00 20.84
CA LEU A 303 9.73 14.75 20.15
C LEU A 303 8.59 14.43 21.13
N LEU A 304 8.86 13.63 22.16
CA LEU A 304 7.87 13.28 23.18
C LEU A 304 7.35 14.52 23.89
N ALA A 305 8.22 15.45 24.29
CA ALA A 305 7.83 16.70 24.95
C ALA A 305 6.94 17.59 24.06
N MET A 306 7.12 17.51 22.74
CA MET A 306 6.32 18.24 21.77
C MET A 306 4.94 17.60 21.55
N LEU A 307 4.87 16.26 21.50
CA LEU A 307 3.61 15.54 21.29
C LEU A 307 2.76 15.47 22.57
N MET A 308 3.40 15.18 23.70
CA MET A 308 2.73 14.81 24.93
C MET A 308 1.89 15.96 25.49
N GLY A 309 0.62 15.68 25.71
CA GLY A 309 -0.29 16.60 26.40
C GLY A 309 -0.70 17.82 25.59
N ARG A 310 -0.17 18.03 24.37
CA ARG A 310 -0.48 19.16 23.47
C ARG A 310 -1.08 18.72 22.15
N VAL A 311 -0.67 17.57 21.62
CA VAL A 311 -1.16 17.04 20.35
C VAL A 311 -2.24 16.00 20.62
N ALA A 312 -3.35 16.09 19.90
CA ALA A 312 -4.42 15.10 19.90
C ALA A 312 -4.89 14.80 18.48
N GLY A 313 -5.53 13.64 18.30
CA GLY A 313 -6.05 13.22 17.01
C GLY A 313 -6.81 11.91 17.18
N PRO A 314 -8.16 11.91 17.07
CA PRO A 314 -8.96 10.71 17.23
C PRO A 314 -8.85 9.78 16.00
N LEU A 315 -8.27 10.26 14.90
CA LEU A 315 -8.15 9.52 13.66
C LEU A 315 -6.89 8.66 13.65
N GLY A 316 -7.08 7.36 13.44
CA GLY A 316 -6.00 6.37 13.30
C GLY A 316 -6.25 5.12 14.14
N ARG A 317 -5.44 4.10 13.87
CA ARG A 317 -5.33 2.86 14.67
C ARG A 317 -3.85 2.59 14.85
N GLY A 318 -3.46 2.15 16.04
CA GLY A 318 -2.04 1.87 16.30
C GLY A 318 -1.81 1.06 17.56
N ARG A 319 -2.86 0.42 18.11
CA ARG A 319 -2.74 -0.31 19.37
C ARG A 319 -1.75 -1.46 19.26
N SER A 320 -1.78 -2.22 18.17
CA SER A 320 -0.82 -3.31 17.96
C SER A 320 0.61 -2.81 17.79
N ALA A 321 0.82 -1.63 17.19
CA ALA A 321 2.13 -0.99 17.16
C ALA A 321 2.58 -0.56 18.57
N VAL A 322 1.66 -0.04 19.39
CA VAL A 322 1.95 0.26 20.80
C VAL A 322 2.31 -1.00 21.58
N ASP A 323 1.55 -2.09 21.40
CA ASP A 323 1.79 -3.37 22.06
C ASP A 323 3.19 -3.91 21.72
N ASP A 324 3.59 -3.85 20.44
CA ASP A 324 4.94 -4.26 20.00
C ASP A 324 6.04 -3.33 20.51
N ALA A 325 5.80 -2.02 20.57
CA ALA A 325 6.74 -1.06 21.15
C ALA A 325 6.94 -1.29 22.66
N GLN A 326 5.87 -1.59 23.38
CA GLN A 326 5.91 -1.92 24.80
C GLN A 326 6.60 -3.27 25.03
N ALA A 327 6.31 -4.28 24.22
CA ALA A 327 7.00 -5.57 24.29
C ALA A 327 8.51 -5.42 24.06
N ALA A 328 8.92 -4.59 23.10
CA ALA A 328 10.34 -4.28 22.90
C ALA A 328 10.97 -3.57 24.10
N GLN A 329 10.22 -2.65 24.74
CA GLN A 329 10.67 -1.98 25.96
C GLN A 329 10.87 -2.98 27.10
N THR A 330 9.87 -3.80 27.40
CA THR A 330 9.94 -4.80 28.48
C THR A 330 11.07 -5.79 28.24
N ALA A 331 11.24 -6.29 27.01
CA ALA A 331 12.33 -7.22 26.70
C ALA A 331 13.73 -6.59 26.91
N MET A 332 13.91 -5.31 26.57
CA MET A 332 15.16 -4.58 26.84
C MET A 332 15.39 -4.33 28.33
N GLU A 333 14.33 -3.98 29.07
CA GLU A 333 14.40 -3.76 30.53
C GLU A 333 14.82 -5.05 31.23
N ASP A 334 14.25 -6.18 30.84
CA ASP A 334 14.58 -7.50 31.37
C ASP A 334 16.01 -7.92 31.01
N ALA A 335 16.43 -7.73 29.75
CA ALA A 335 17.79 -8.06 29.28
C ALA A 335 18.86 -7.29 30.09
N VAL A 336 18.68 -5.97 30.19
CA VAL A 336 19.61 -5.10 30.94
C VAL A 336 19.53 -5.38 32.44
N GLY A 337 18.33 -5.64 32.98
CA GLY A 337 18.13 -5.93 34.40
C GLY A 337 18.76 -7.24 34.85
N THR A 338 18.78 -8.25 33.97
CA THR A 338 19.44 -9.55 34.23
C THR A 338 20.94 -9.54 33.96
N GLY A 339 21.49 -8.43 33.46
CA GLY A 339 22.91 -8.29 33.13
C GLY A 339 23.32 -9.06 31.86
N GLU A 340 22.36 -9.37 30.98
CA GLU A 340 22.63 -9.93 29.66
C GLU A 340 23.53 -8.98 28.87
N ARG A 341 24.57 -9.51 28.22
CA ARG A 341 25.46 -8.71 27.37
C ARG A 341 25.01 -8.83 25.92
N ALA A 342 24.74 -7.70 25.28
CA ALA A 342 24.42 -7.66 23.86
C ALA A 342 25.63 -8.06 23.01
N SER A 343 25.41 -8.90 22.01
CA SER A 343 26.40 -9.17 20.97
C SER A 343 26.50 -8.02 19.96
N ASP A 344 27.63 -7.92 19.25
CA ASP A 344 27.83 -6.92 18.20
C ASP A 344 26.76 -7.00 17.10
N ASP A 345 26.34 -8.22 16.74
CA ASP A 345 25.28 -8.45 15.76
C ASP A 345 23.92 -7.93 16.24
N GLN A 346 23.58 -8.15 17.52
CA GLN A 346 22.34 -7.63 18.10
C GLN A 346 22.34 -6.09 18.12
N LEU A 347 23.47 -5.46 18.46
CA LEU A 347 23.61 -4.00 18.40
C LEU A 347 23.49 -3.47 16.96
N ALA A 348 24.06 -4.17 15.98
CA ALA A 348 23.93 -3.82 14.56
C ALA A 348 22.47 -3.94 14.06
N TRP A 349 21.75 -4.98 14.47
CA TRP A 349 20.34 -5.18 14.16
C TRP A 349 19.45 -4.10 14.78
N LEU A 350 19.65 -3.80 16.07
CA LEU A 350 18.96 -2.71 16.76
C LEU A 350 19.18 -1.38 16.04
N ARG A 351 20.42 -1.07 15.66
CA ARG A 351 20.74 0.15 14.89
C ARG A 351 19.94 0.23 13.59
N ARG A 352 19.88 -0.86 12.83
CA ARG A 352 19.14 -0.90 11.55
C ARG A 352 17.64 -0.68 11.77
N LEU A 353 17.05 -1.39 12.73
CA LEU A 353 15.62 -1.27 13.05
C LEU A 353 15.26 0.10 13.61
N PHE A 354 16.15 0.71 14.40
CA PHE A 354 16.00 2.07 14.90
C PHE A 354 15.94 3.08 13.77
N MET A 355 16.92 3.08 12.85
CA MET A 355 16.91 3.99 11.70
C MET A 355 15.62 3.89 10.88
N MET A 356 15.13 2.67 10.67
CA MET A 356 13.91 2.43 9.91
C MET A 356 12.65 2.89 10.67
N THR A 357 12.59 2.61 11.97
CA THR A 357 11.52 3.08 12.85
C THR A 357 11.50 4.61 12.92
N ASP A 358 12.65 5.25 12.99
CA ASP A 358 12.80 6.71 13.04
C ASP A 358 12.25 7.36 11.77
N ALA A 359 12.57 6.78 10.61
CA ALA A 359 12.04 7.23 9.32
C ALA A 359 10.51 7.11 9.27
N TYR A 360 9.94 6.01 9.79
CA TYR A 360 8.49 5.82 9.82
C TYR A 360 7.80 6.73 10.83
N VAL A 361 8.33 6.89 12.05
CA VAL A 361 7.80 7.84 13.04
C VAL A 361 7.80 9.24 12.44
N ALA A 362 8.92 9.68 11.87
CA ALA A 362 9.02 11.00 11.25
C ALA A 362 8.03 11.17 10.08
N ALA A 363 7.87 10.15 9.23
CA ALA A 363 6.93 10.17 8.12
C ALA A 363 5.47 10.20 8.60
N ARG A 364 5.10 9.42 9.63
CA ARG A 364 3.75 9.40 10.19
C ARG A 364 3.41 10.70 10.91
N THR A 365 4.36 11.30 11.63
CA THR A 365 4.16 12.64 12.21
C THR A 365 3.93 13.69 11.14
N ARG A 366 4.75 13.72 10.07
CA ARG A 366 4.55 14.64 8.93
C ARG A 366 3.21 14.43 8.26
N GLN A 367 2.88 13.18 7.95
CA GLN A 367 1.59 12.83 7.36
C GLN A 367 0.42 13.27 8.24
N GLY A 368 0.51 13.10 9.56
CA GLY A 368 -0.54 13.52 10.49
C GLY A 368 -0.75 15.02 10.53
N ILE A 369 0.32 15.81 10.40
CA ILE A 369 0.26 17.27 10.32
C ILE A 369 -0.30 17.72 8.96
N GLU A 370 0.30 17.27 7.86
CA GLU A 370 -0.05 17.67 6.49
C GLU A 370 -1.50 17.32 6.14
N GLN A 371 -1.98 16.14 6.58
CA GLN A 371 -3.34 15.68 6.33
C GLN A 371 -4.35 16.14 7.39
N ARG A 372 -3.96 17.07 8.28
CA ARG A 372 -4.80 17.61 9.37
C ARG A 372 -5.47 16.53 10.23
N ARG A 373 -4.73 15.45 10.51
CA ARG A 373 -5.18 14.36 11.40
C ARG A 373 -4.74 14.57 12.84
N TYR A 374 -3.65 15.32 13.03
CA TYR A 374 -3.16 15.74 14.33
C TYR A 374 -3.42 17.24 14.52
N PHE A 375 -3.90 17.57 15.71
CA PHE A 375 -4.27 18.91 16.13
C PHE A 375 -3.50 19.25 17.39
N VAL A 376 -3.16 20.51 17.56
CA VAL A 376 -2.58 21.05 18.80
C VAL A 376 -3.62 21.85 19.54
N TRP A 377 -3.63 21.82 20.87
CA TRP A 377 -4.37 22.79 21.65
C TRP A 377 -3.41 23.76 22.33
N ASN A 378 -3.68 25.06 22.17
CA ASN A 378 -2.93 26.14 22.81
C ASN A 378 -3.82 27.02 23.69
N GLU A 379 -5.15 26.96 23.51
CA GLU A 379 -6.11 27.82 24.19
C GLU A 379 -7.25 27.00 24.80
N PHE A 380 -7.85 27.54 25.85
CA PHE A 380 -9.14 27.09 26.36
C PHE A 380 -10.25 27.97 25.81
N THR A 381 -11.36 27.35 25.42
CA THR A 381 -12.61 28.03 25.08
C THR A 381 -13.71 27.60 26.04
N LEU A 382 -14.77 28.38 26.17
CA LEU A 382 -15.91 28.03 27.01
C LEU A 382 -16.80 27.01 26.29
N SER A 383 -17.29 26.00 27.01
CA SER A 383 -18.21 25.01 26.47
C SER A 383 -19.50 25.67 25.98
N GLY A 384 -20.02 25.19 24.84
CA GLY A 384 -21.34 25.58 24.34
C GLY A 384 -22.50 25.04 25.20
N VAL A 385 -22.21 24.08 26.08
CA VAL A 385 -23.18 23.49 27.02
C VAL A 385 -23.03 24.15 28.38
N ASP A 386 -24.17 24.58 28.94
CA ASP A 386 -24.28 25.16 30.27
C ASP A 386 -24.63 24.06 31.29
N LEU A 387 -23.91 24.02 32.41
CA LEU A 387 -24.17 23.09 33.52
C LEU A 387 -24.40 23.94 34.78
N GLY A 388 -25.67 24.28 35.04
CA GLY A 388 -26.05 25.03 36.24
C GLY A 388 -25.58 26.49 36.26
N GLY A 389 -25.48 27.15 35.09
CA GLY A 389 -25.07 28.55 34.97
C GLY A 389 -23.55 28.76 34.87
N MET A 390 -22.76 27.67 34.85
CA MET A 390 -21.31 27.70 34.67
C MET A 390 -20.91 27.02 33.37
N LYS A 391 -20.16 27.74 32.53
CA LYS A 391 -19.53 27.17 31.32
C LYS A 391 -18.18 26.57 31.66
N ARG A 392 -17.97 25.33 31.26
CA ARG A 392 -16.71 24.61 31.49
C ARG A 392 -15.65 25.06 30.48
N ALA A 393 -14.41 25.26 30.92
CA ALA A 393 -13.28 25.43 30.02
C ALA A 393 -12.99 24.10 29.27
N VAL A 394 -12.97 24.16 27.94
CA VAL A 394 -12.69 23.04 27.03
C VAL A 394 -11.48 23.41 26.17
N ARG A 395 -10.61 22.44 25.88
CA ARG A 395 -9.45 22.66 25.01
C ARG A 395 -9.91 22.93 23.58
N LYS A 396 -9.42 24.03 22.99
CA LYS A 396 -9.62 24.35 21.58
C LYS A 396 -8.49 23.73 20.77
N TYR A 397 -8.84 22.80 19.89
CA TYR A 397 -7.89 22.12 19.01
C TYR A 397 -7.82 22.84 17.66
N GLU A 398 -6.62 23.12 17.20
CA GLU A 398 -6.33 23.79 15.93
C GLU A 398 -5.37 22.95 15.09
N PRO A 399 -5.43 23.04 13.74
CA PRO A 399 -4.48 22.35 12.88
C PRO A 399 -3.05 22.77 13.19
N ILE A 400 -2.12 21.81 13.24
CA ILE A 400 -0.71 22.11 13.52
C ILE A 400 -0.10 22.91 12.37
N ASP A 401 0.53 24.04 12.69
CA ASP A 401 1.29 24.89 11.77
C ASP A 401 2.62 25.35 12.38
N GLY A 402 3.45 26.03 11.58
CA GLY A 402 4.75 26.53 12.03
C GLY A 402 4.69 27.65 13.08
N ARG A 403 3.51 28.25 13.33
CA ARG A 403 3.33 29.34 14.28
C ARG A 403 2.88 28.82 15.65
N ASN A 404 1.96 27.88 15.65
CA ASN A 404 1.34 27.29 16.83
C ASN A 404 2.14 26.11 17.38
N HIS A 405 3.05 25.53 16.59
CA HIS A 405 3.95 24.48 17.02
C HIS A 405 5.33 24.52 16.31
N PRO A 406 6.11 25.61 16.43
CA PRO A 406 7.29 25.89 15.61
C PRO A 406 8.38 24.81 15.66
N ASN A 407 8.56 24.16 16.81
CA ASN A 407 9.67 23.24 17.03
C ASN A 407 9.38 21.78 16.61
N LEU A 408 8.14 21.44 16.25
CA LEU A 408 7.79 20.04 15.92
C LEU A 408 8.45 19.59 14.64
N TYR A 409 8.46 20.43 13.60
CA TYR A 409 9.11 20.11 12.34
C TYR A 409 10.62 19.90 12.50
N ALA A 410 11.27 20.71 13.36
CA ALA A 410 12.69 20.55 13.68
C ALA A 410 12.96 19.23 14.41
N ALA A 411 12.15 18.89 15.42
CA ALA A 411 12.26 17.62 16.15
C ALA A 411 12.04 16.40 15.23
N VAL A 412 11.08 16.49 14.31
CA VAL A 412 10.81 15.43 13.32
C VAL A 412 11.97 15.28 12.32
N LYS A 413 12.58 16.40 11.90
CA LYS A 413 13.75 16.39 11.00
C LYS A 413 14.99 15.78 11.67
N ALA A 414 15.16 15.97 12.98
CA ALA A 414 16.27 15.40 13.75
C ALA A 414 16.24 13.86 13.80
N LEU A 415 15.06 13.24 13.71
CA LEU A 415 14.91 11.77 13.67
C LEU A 415 15.27 11.16 12.31
N ALA A 416 15.03 11.88 11.21
CA ALA A 416 15.27 11.39 9.87
C ALA A 416 15.95 12.49 9.03
N PRO A 417 17.26 12.72 9.20
CA PRO A 417 18.01 13.62 8.33
C PRO A 417 17.94 13.10 6.88
N ALA A 418 17.71 14.01 5.93
CA ALA A 418 17.58 13.66 4.52
C ALA A 418 18.88 13.01 4.01
N GLY A 419 18.89 11.69 3.76
CA GLY A 419 20.04 11.00 3.17
C GLY A 419 20.11 9.48 3.35
N GLU A 420 19.66 8.92 4.48
CA GLU A 420 19.79 7.48 4.75
C GLU A 420 18.42 6.77 4.69
N SER A 421 17.98 6.42 3.48
CA SER A 421 16.91 5.43 3.32
C SER A 421 17.51 4.03 3.36
N ALA A 422 17.74 3.48 4.55
CA ALA A 422 18.07 2.07 4.70
C ALA A 422 16.87 1.23 4.25
N ARG A 423 16.85 0.82 2.99
CA ARG A 423 15.91 -0.19 2.48
C ARG A 423 16.27 -1.52 3.16
N LEU A 424 15.33 -2.13 3.87
CA LEU A 424 15.42 -3.57 4.07
C LEU A 424 15.28 -4.20 2.67
N VAL A 425 16.27 -4.97 2.26
CA VAL A 425 16.14 -5.81 1.07
C VAL A 425 15.20 -6.94 1.47
N ASP A 426 13.91 -6.77 1.23
CA ASP A 426 12.92 -7.81 1.47
C ASP A 426 13.21 -9.01 0.54
N GLY A 427 13.55 -10.16 1.14
CA GLY A 427 13.78 -11.43 0.44
C GLY A 427 15.25 -11.79 0.17
N GLY A 428 16.22 -11.07 0.75
CA GLY A 428 17.64 -11.47 0.69
C GLY A 428 18.01 -12.54 1.72
N PRO A 429 19.12 -13.28 1.53
CA PRO A 429 19.62 -14.30 2.47
C PRO A 429 19.77 -13.80 3.93
N GLN A 430 19.91 -12.49 4.13
CA GLN A 430 19.98 -11.84 5.44
C GLN A 430 18.66 -11.91 6.25
N ARG A 431 17.49 -12.01 5.60
CA ARG A 431 16.20 -12.15 6.30
C ARG A 431 16.00 -13.58 6.79
N ASP A 432 16.32 -14.57 5.97
CA ASP A 432 16.22 -15.98 6.34
C ASP A 432 17.24 -16.36 7.41
N GLU A 433 18.39 -15.68 7.43
CA GLU A 433 19.36 -15.74 8.51
C GLU A 433 18.82 -15.11 9.80
N PHE A 434 18.26 -13.89 9.72
CA PHE A 434 17.62 -13.21 10.85
C PHE A 434 16.48 -14.04 11.48
N THR A 435 15.56 -14.54 10.65
CA THR A 435 14.44 -15.36 11.12
C THR A 435 14.94 -16.65 11.78
N ARG A 436 15.95 -17.32 11.21
CA ARG A 436 16.59 -18.47 11.84
C ARG A 436 17.22 -18.14 13.18
N ILE A 437 17.93 -17.02 13.30
CA ILE A 437 18.57 -16.59 14.56
C ILE A 437 17.51 -16.40 15.65
N VAL A 438 16.43 -15.67 15.33
CA VAL A 438 15.36 -15.39 16.29
C VAL A 438 14.56 -16.65 16.65
N GLU A 439 14.28 -17.53 15.70
CA GLU A 439 13.60 -18.81 15.95
C GLU A 439 14.46 -19.74 16.82
N THR A 440 15.77 -19.84 16.52
CA THR A 440 16.71 -20.65 17.31
C THR A 440 16.83 -20.11 18.74
N ALA A 441 16.88 -18.79 18.91
CA ALA A 441 16.88 -18.15 20.23
C ALA A 441 15.57 -18.45 20.99
N GLY A 442 14.42 -18.39 20.32
CA GLY A 442 13.12 -18.74 20.90
C GLY A 442 12.97 -20.22 21.28
N GLU A 443 13.65 -21.13 20.58
CA GLU A 443 13.73 -22.55 20.93
C GLU A 443 14.62 -22.80 22.14
N LEU A 444 15.80 -22.16 22.19
CA LEU A 444 16.71 -22.21 23.33
C LEU A 444 16.06 -21.64 24.60
N ASP A 445 15.26 -20.58 24.47
CA ASP A 445 14.55 -19.99 25.59
C ASP A 445 13.38 -20.88 26.07
N ARG A 446 12.65 -21.52 25.16
CA ARG A 446 11.69 -22.58 25.51
C ARG A 446 12.36 -23.73 26.27
N ALA A 447 13.53 -24.17 25.83
CA ALA A 447 14.29 -25.21 26.53
C ALA A 447 14.72 -24.80 27.95
N ARG A 448 15.10 -23.52 28.14
CA ARG A 448 15.43 -22.95 29.46
C ARG A 448 14.22 -22.83 30.38
N ARG A 449 13.06 -22.40 29.86
CA ARG A 449 11.80 -22.28 30.63
C ARG A 449 11.23 -23.63 31.06
N TYR A 450 11.43 -24.69 30.28
CA TYR A 450 10.84 -26.02 30.54
C TYR A 450 11.82 -27.08 31.07
N GLY A 451 13.06 -26.71 31.42
CA GLY A 451 13.97 -27.60 32.17
C GLY A 451 14.33 -28.91 31.47
N ALA A 452 14.40 -28.94 30.14
CA ALA A 452 14.90 -30.11 29.43
C ALA A 452 16.44 -30.14 29.49
N ARG A 453 17.00 -31.02 30.33
CA ARG A 453 18.43 -31.36 30.28
C ARG A 453 18.80 -31.72 28.83
N PRO A 454 19.86 -31.14 28.24
CA PRO A 454 20.35 -31.64 26.97
C PRO A 454 20.82 -33.08 27.19
N THR A 455 20.26 -34.02 26.42
CA THR A 455 20.74 -35.40 26.34
C THR A 455 22.17 -35.33 25.81
N PRO A 456 23.17 -35.89 26.52
CA PRO A 456 24.54 -35.83 26.05
C PRO A 456 24.66 -36.63 24.76
N ALA A 457 25.21 -35.99 23.74
CA ALA A 457 25.55 -36.61 22.47
C ALA A 457 26.41 -37.86 22.71
N MET A 458 25.93 -39.02 22.26
CA MET A 458 26.77 -40.20 22.10
C MET A 458 27.67 -40.00 20.87
N ALA A 459 28.96 -39.88 21.13
CA ALA A 459 30.03 -40.38 20.27
C ALA A 459 31.22 -40.73 21.20
N PRO A 460 32.09 -41.72 20.90
CA PRO A 460 32.29 -42.44 19.64
C PRO A 460 32.33 -43.99 19.79
N GLY A 461 31.98 -44.71 18.72
CA GLY A 461 32.21 -46.17 18.62
C GLY A 461 33.65 -46.48 18.21
N ILE A 462 34.45 -46.99 19.14
CA ILE A 462 35.73 -47.68 18.88
C ILE A 462 35.69 -49.02 19.62
N ALA A 463 36.32 -50.02 19.00
CA ALA A 463 36.53 -51.42 19.40
C ALA A 463 35.37 -52.36 19.01
N GLY A 464 35.58 -53.46 18.29
CA GLY A 464 36.81 -54.16 17.94
C GLY A 464 36.55 -55.67 18.03
N ARG A 465 37.04 -56.41 17.03
CA ARG A 465 37.33 -57.85 17.03
C ARG A 465 36.17 -58.83 17.33
N ASP A 466 35.75 -59.51 16.27
CA ASP A 466 35.25 -60.89 16.35
C ASP A 466 36.40 -61.90 16.50
N PRO A 467 36.30 -62.89 17.40
CA PRO A 467 36.98 -64.17 17.26
C PRO A 467 36.07 -65.19 16.57
N ARG A 468 36.63 -65.89 15.57
CA ARG A 468 36.01 -67.05 14.90
C ARG A 468 35.81 -68.22 15.88
N PRO A 469 34.83 -69.09 15.63
CA PRO A 469 34.63 -70.32 16.40
C PRO A 469 35.56 -71.43 15.88
N ILE A 470 36.09 -72.24 16.79
CA ILE A 470 36.84 -73.47 16.47
C ILE A 470 35.84 -74.62 16.34
N LEU A 471 35.88 -75.35 15.21
CA LEU A 471 36.12 -76.80 15.13
C LEU A 471 35.75 -77.34 13.73
N SER A 472 36.75 -77.53 12.86
CA SER A 472 37.22 -78.81 12.30
C SER A 472 38.40 -78.56 11.37
#